data_AF-A0A142XJQ6-F1
#
_entry.id   AF-A0A142XJQ6-F1
#
_cell.length_a   1.000
_cell.length_b   1.000
_cell.length_c   1.000
_cell.angle_alpha   90.00
_cell.angle_beta   90.00
_cell.angle_gamma   90.00
#
_symmetry.space_group_name_H-M   'P 1'
#
loop_
_entity.id
_entity.type
_entity.pdbx_description
1 polymer ?
#
loop_
_entity_poly.entity_id
_entity_poly.type
_entity_poly.pdbx_seq_one_letter_code
_entity_poly.pdbx_strand_id
1 'polypeptide(L)'
;MLRSPWVGIAGLVLVVAGVFAATTWFGGTTGVSGEAHTEFSPTPAPTRSATIRLAEDAPVVGVSIGGRHRAYVLQAFLSPSTHIYNDMLGPVPVTVAYCNLNNCVQVYTAPDRNKPLDVKLVGADPTNARSMSLKIGDYLYSHQSSTPIKPGDPAFPYTVTEYKRTTWSEWRKEHPDTDLYLGNLPLAPPDETTPLAPRP
;
A
#
# COMPACT_ATOMS: atom_id res chain seq x y z
N MET A 1 -15.52 52.23 -38.31
CA MET A 1 -15.37 53.34 -37.35
C MET A 1 -16.74 53.96 -37.12
N LEU A 2 -17.39 53.71 -35.98
CA LEU A 2 -18.61 54.40 -35.55
C LEU A 2 -18.55 54.55 -34.01
N ARG A 3 -18.80 55.77 -33.52
CA ARG A 3 -18.67 56.28 -32.14
C ARG A 3 -19.83 55.73 -31.26
N SER A 4 -19.58 55.22 -30.02
CA SER A 4 -19.77 55.86 -28.67
C SER A 4 -21.24 56.23 -28.29
N PRO A 5 -21.67 56.47 -27.03
CA PRO A 5 -21.23 56.03 -25.67
C PRO A 5 -22.37 55.59 -24.69
N TRP A 6 -22.00 54.92 -23.59
CA TRP A 6 -22.46 55.03 -22.16
C TRP A 6 -23.93 54.80 -21.69
N VAL A 7 -23.99 54.16 -20.50
CA VAL A 7 -24.94 54.24 -19.34
C VAL A 7 -25.11 52.79 -18.84
N GLY A 8 -24.58 52.29 -17.72
CA GLY A 8 -24.44 52.87 -16.38
C GLY A 8 -25.71 52.57 -15.58
N ILE A 9 -25.75 51.52 -14.75
CA ILE A 9 -26.59 51.43 -13.54
C ILE A 9 -25.92 50.46 -12.56
N ALA A 10 -25.55 51.03 -11.42
CA ALA A 10 -25.24 50.36 -10.18
C ALA A 10 -26.53 50.05 -9.41
N GLY A 11 -26.53 48.99 -8.62
CA GLY A 11 -27.57 48.67 -7.64
C GLY A 11 -27.58 47.16 -7.40
N LEU A 12 -27.71 46.64 -6.19
CA LEU A 12 -27.96 47.20 -4.88
C LEU A 12 -27.56 46.07 -3.91
N VAL A 13 -26.72 46.37 -2.94
CA VAL A 13 -26.42 45.46 -1.83
C VAL A 13 -27.61 45.47 -0.87
N LEU A 14 -28.22 44.31 -0.63
CA LEU A 14 -29.16 44.11 0.47
C LEU A 14 -28.59 43.06 1.42
N VAL A 15 -27.95 43.56 2.47
CA VAL A 15 -27.64 42.81 3.69
C VAL A 15 -28.90 42.86 4.56
N VAL A 16 -29.62 41.75 4.65
CA VAL A 16 -30.65 41.58 5.69
C VAL A 16 -30.03 40.78 6.82
N ALA A 17 -29.59 41.50 7.85
CA ALA A 17 -29.26 40.96 9.15
C ALA A 17 -30.57 40.62 9.88
N GLY A 18 -30.91 39.34 9.96
CA GLY A 18 -31.99 38.82 10.79
C GLY A 18 -31.41 38.11 12.00
N VAL A 19 -31.26 38.82 13.11
CA VAL A 19 -31.00 38.24 14.44
C VAL A 19 -32.35 37.85 15.03
N PHE A 20 -32.59 36.55 15.18
CA PHE A 20 -33.63 36.03 16.06
C PHE A 20 -32.99 35.18 17.15
N ALA A 21 -32.91 35.76 18.35
CA ALA A 21 -32.65 35.03 19.58
C ALA A 21 -33.98 34.85 20.31
N ALA A 22 -34.37 33.60 20.59
CA ALA A 22 -35.22 33.26 21.74
C ALA A 22 -35.31 31.73 21.95
N THR A 23 -34.63 31.28 23.03
CA THR A 23 -35.11 30.36 24.08
C THR A 23 -35.60 28.94 23.75
N THR A 24 -34.72 27.97 24.05
CA THR A 24 -34.88 26.76 24.88
C THR A 24 -36.19 25.95 24.85
N TRP A 25 -36.11 24.64 24.60
CA TRP A 25 -36.50 23.54 25.51
C TRP A 25 -36.09 22.17 24.92
N PHE A 26 -35.77 21.25 25.83
CA PHE A 26 -35.25 19.88 25.67
C PHE A 26 -35.86 19.02 24.55
N GLY A 27 -35.01 18.23 23.88
CA GLY A 27 -35.45 17.05 23.13
C GLY A 27 -34.36 16.39 22.30
N GLY A 28 -33.93 15.19 22.71
CA GLY A 28 -33.31 14.21 21.81
C GLY A 28 -31.79 14.18 21.77
N THR A 29 -31.21 13.26 22.53
CA THR A 29 -29.93 12.63 22.20
C THR A 29 -30.07 11.93 20.84
N THR A 30 -29.74 12.63 19.76
CA THR A 30 -29.44 11.98 18.47
C THR A 30 -27.94 11.80 18.38
N GLY A 31 -27.56 10.56 18.07
CA GLY A 31 -26.21 10.04 18.20
C GLY A 31 -25.14 10.95 17.62
N VAL A 32 -24.05 11.04 18.36
CA VAL A 32 -22.73 11.21 17.74
C VAL A 32 -22.56 10.00 16.83
N SER A 33 -22.86 10.22 15.55
CA SER A 33 -22.29 9.44 14.46
C SER A 33 -20.79 9.54 14.66
N GLY A 34 -20.22 8.53 15.31
CA GLY A 34 -18.80 8.28 15.20
C GLY A 34 -18.54 8.07 13.72
N GLU A 35 -18.05 9.10 13.04
CA GLU A 35 -17.29 8.90 11.83
C GLU A 35 -16.13 8.01 12.26
N ALA A 36 -16.29 6.70 12.06
CA ALA A 36 -15.22 5.75 12.12
C ALA A 36 -14.25 6.16 11.03
N HIS A 37 -13.35 7.10 11.36
CA HIS A 37 -12.05 7.15 10.77
C HIS A 37 -11.51 5.74 10.93
N THR A 38 -11.60 4.97 9.85
CA THR A 38 -10.82 3.75 9.70
C THR A 38 -9.39 4.26 9.67
N GLU A 39 -8.78 4.39 10.84
CA GLU A 39 -7.36 4.59 10.97
C GLU A 39 -6.74 3.40 10.25
N PHE A 40 -6.21 3.70 9.07
CA PHE A 40 -5.39 2.78 8.29
C PHE A 40 -4.25 2.38 9.22
N SER A 41 -4.30 1.15 9.74
CA SER A 41 -3.25 0.64 10.61
C SER A 41 -1.91 0.86 9.90
N PRO A 42 -0.96 1.62 10.49
CA PRO A 42 0.28 1.96 9.80
C PRO A 42 0.98 0.66 9.44
N THR A 43 1.35 0.52 8.17
CA THR A 43 1.99 -0.70 7.72
C THR A 43 3.29 -0.92 8.49
N PRO A 44 3.56 -2.13 9.01
CA PRO A 44 4.75 -2.39 9.82
C PRO A 44 6.01 -1.97 9.09
N ALA A 45 6.87 -1.28 9.83
CA ALA A 45 8.18 -0.92 9.32
C ALA A 45 9.06 -2.19 9.20
N PRO A 46 10.00 -2.21 8.25
CA PRO A 46 11.03 -3.23 8.18
C PRO A 46 11.92 -3.20 9.44
N THR A 47 12.41 -4.36 9.84
CA THR A 47 13.25 -4.55 11.02
C THR A 47 14.62 -5.08 10.61
N ARG A 48 15.69 -4.70 11.32
CA ARG A 48 17.00 -5.28 11.07
C ARG A 48 16.97 -6.80 11.27
N SER A 49 17.64 -7.52 10.39
CA SER A 49 17.65 -8.99 10.44
C SER A 49 18.35 -9.56 11.68
N ALA A 50 19.40 -8.89 12.17
CA ALA A 50 20.18 -9.34 13.33
C ALA A 50 19.34 -9.52 14.62
N THR A 51 18.16 -8.90 14.70
CA THR A 51 17.28 -8.98 15.87
C THR A 51 16.19 -10.04 15.77
N ILE A 52 16.04 -10.71 14.62
CA ILE A 52 14.93 -11.63 14.33
C ILE A 52 15.45 -13.03 14.00
N ARG A 53 14.83 -14.05 14.63
CA ARG A 53 15.00 -15.44 14.22
C ARG A 53 13.89 -15.82 13.26
N LEU A 54 14.23 -15.97 11.99
CA LEU A 54 13.36 -16.50 10.95
C LEU A 54 13.89 -17.88 10.54
N ALA A 55 13.00 -18.82 10.21
CA ALA A 55 13.41 -20.14 9.72
C ALA A 55 14.32 -20.00 8.48
N GLU A 56 15.38 -20.79 8.41
CA GLU A 56 16.42 -20.68 7.38
C GLU A 56 15.88 -20.95 5.96
N ASP A 57 14.84 -21.77 5.86
CA ASP A 57 14.13 -22.12 4.62
C ASP A 57 12.94 -21.20 4.32
N ALA A 58 12.66 -20.21 5.17
CA ALA A 58 11.54 -19.30 4.97
C ALA A 58 11.65 -18.60 3.60
N PRO A 59 10.59 -18.64 2.77
CA PRO A 59 10.66 -18.07 1.44
C PRO A 59 10.59 -16.55 1.50
N VAL A 60 11.52 -15.90 0.82
CA VAL A 60 11.63 -14.45 0.75
C VAL A 60 11.70 -13.94 -0.69
N VAL A 61 11.29 -12.70 -0.87
CA VAL A 61 11.61 -11.89 -2.05
C VAL A 61 12.71 -10.93 -1.63
N GLY A 62 13.90 -11.09 -2.19
CA GLY A 62 15.01 -10.17 -2.01
C GLY A 62 14.97 -9.06 -3.05
N VAL A 63 15.12 -7.81 -2.61
CA VAL A 63 15.24 -6.64 -3.49
C VAL A 63 16.50 -5.87 -3.14
N SER A 64 17.26 -5.53 -4.18
CA SER A 64 18.52 -4.79 -4.09
C SER A 64 18.44 -3.55 -4.97
N ILE A 65 18.45 -2.35 -4.38
CA ILE A 65 18.41 -1.08 -5.11
C ILE A 65 19.32 -0.07 -4.42
N GLY A 66 20.15 0.62 -5.20
CA GLY A 66 21.02 1.69 -4.69
C GLY A 66 21.98 1.23 -3.58
N GLY A 67 22.46 -0.02 -3.65
CA GLY A 67 23.33 -0.62 -2.63
C GLY A 67 22.65 -0.98 -1.31
N ARG A 68 21.32 -0.87 -1.25
CA ARG A 68 20.51 -1.31 -0.10
C ARG A 68 19.79 -2.60 -0.43
N HIS A 69 19.64 -3.44 0.60
CA HIS A 69 19.11 -4.78 0.48
C HIS A 69 17.98 -4.97 1.50
N ARG A 70 16.85 -5.51 1.03
CA ARG A 70 15.74 -5.90 1.89
C ARG A 70 15.15 -7.22 1.43
N ALA A 71 14.89 -8.11 2.40
CA ALA A 71 14.10 -9.30 2.18
C ALA A 71 12.67 -9.06 2.68
N TYR A 72 11.70 -9.45 1.85
CA TYR A 72 10.28 -9.42 2.17
C TYR A 72 9.80 -10.86 2.33
N VAL A 73 9.38 -11.23 3.55
CA VAL A 73 8.95 -12.60 3.82
C VAL A 73 7.61 -12.85 3.14
N LEU A 74 7.51 -13.87 2.28
CA LEU A 74 6.29 -14.11 1.50
C LEU A 74 5.05 -14.34 2.38
N GLN A 75 5.24 -14.94 3.55
CA GLN A 75 4.18 -15.15 4.53
C GLN A 75 3.48 -13.83 4.95
N ALA A 76 4.19 -12.71 4.93
CA ALA A 76 3.65 -11.39 5.26
C ALA A 76 2.57 -10.93 4.26
N PHE A 77 2.51 -11.54 3.08
CA PHE A 77 1.62 -11.15 1.97
C PHE A 77 0.45 -12.12 1.76
N LEU A 78 0.18 -13.04 2.70
CA LEU A 78 -0.88 -14.04 2.51
C LEU A 78 -2.28 -13.56 2.88
N SER A 79 -2.41 -12.44 3.59
CA SER A 79 -3.71 -11.85 3.89
C SER A 79 -4.14 -10.92 2.75
N PRO A 80 -5.45 -10.86 2.41
CA PRO A 80 -5.95 -9.98 1.37
C PRO A 80 -5.50 -8.52 1.51
N SER A 81 -5.45 -8.01 2.74
CA SER A 81 -5.01 -6.63 3.04
C SER A 81 -3.50 -6.40 2.95
N THR A 82 -2.69 -7.46 2.84
CA THR A 82 -1.21 -7.37 2.88
C THR A 82 -0.54 -7.88 1.61
N HIS A 83 -1.29 -8.22 0.57
CA HIS A 83 -0.76 -8.63 -0.74
C HIS A 83 0.17 -7.61 -1.41
N ILE A 84 0.12 -6.34 -0.99
CA ILE A 84 0.91 -5.27 -1.54
C ILE A 84 1.55 -4.50 -0.39
N TYR A 85 2.84 -4.22 -0.53
CA TYR A 85 3.58 -3.35 0.37
C TYR A 85 4.27 -2.26 -0.43
N ASN A 86 3.89 -1.01 -0.19
CA ASN A 86 4.50 0.18 -0.78
C ASN A 86 5.56 0.71 0.19
N ASP A 87 6.82 0.55 -0.17
CA ASP A 87 8.00 0.77 0.66
C ASP A 87 8.91 1.88 0.09
N MET A 88 9.86 2.31 0.91
CA MET A 88 11.04 3.08 0.54
C MET A 88 12.29 2.29 0.90
N LEU A 89 13.06 1.87 -0.11
CA LEU A 89 14.37 1.26 0.08
C LEU A 89 15.45 2.36 -0.02
N GLY A 90 15.68 3.04 1.11
CA GLY A 90 16.41 4.30 1.10
C GLY A 90 15.59 5.40 0.43
N PRO A 91 16.12 6.15 -0.55
CA PRO A 91 15.36 7.19 -1.26
C PRO A 91 14.50 6.64 -2.41
N VAL A 92 14.64 5.36 -2.76
CA VAL A 92 13.97 4.77 -3.93
C VAL A 92 12.68 4.06 -3.52
N PRO A 93 11.53 4.39 -4.13
CA PRO A 93 10.27 3.72 -3.84
C PRO A 93 10.27 2.32 -4.44
N VAL A 94 9.81 1.36 -3.66
CA VAL A 94 9.70 -0.04 -4.02
C VAL A 94 8.34 -0.53 -3.62
N THR A 95 7.58 -1.10 -4.55
CA THR A 95 6.38 -1.86 -4.21
C THR A 95 6.62 -3.32 -4.43
N VAL A 96 6.40 -4.14 -3.41
CA VAL A 96 6.35 -5.59 -3.56
C VAL A 96 4.89 -6.02 -3.55
N ALA A 97 4.49 -6.75 -4.58
CA ALA A 97 3.15 -7.32 -4.69
C ALA A 97 3.24 -8.83 -4.89
N TYR A 98 2.46 -9.58 -4.13
CA TYR A 98 2.43 -11.04 -4.21
C TYR A 98 1.01 -11.56 -4.27
N CYS A 99 0.69 -12.32 -5.33
CA CYS A 99 -0.56 -13.07 -5.44
C CYS A 99 -0.32 -14.52 -5.05
N ASN A 100 -0.96 -14.97 -3.97
CA ASN A 100 -0.90 -16.37 -3.53
C ASN A 100 -1.77 -17.32 -4.37
N LEU A 101 -2.71 -16.81 -5.19
CA LEU A 101 -3.57 -17.63 -6.05
C LEU A 101 -2.82 -18.27 -7.22
N ASN A 102 -1.84 -17.56 -7.78
CA ASN A 102 -0.99 -18.03 -8.88
C ASN A 102 0.50 -18.01 -8.55
N ASN A 103 0.85 -17.77 -7.28
CA ASN A 103 2.23 -17.68 -6.79
C ASN A 103 3.08 -16.63 -7.55
N CYS A 104 2.48 -15.52 -8.00
CA CYS A 104 3.14 -14.49 -8.79
C CYS A 104 3.62 -13.33 -7.91
N VAL A 105 4.92 -13.03 -8.00
CA VAL A 105 5.53 -11.83 -7.40
C VAL A 105 5.76 -10.81 -8.52
N GLN A 106 5.52 -9.55 -8.22
CA GLN A 106 6.00 -8.43 -9.02
C GLN A 106 6.61 -7.39 -8.06
N VAL A 107 7.69 -6.76 -8.50
CA VAL A 107 8.31 -5.64 -7.78
C VAL A 107 8.36 -4.44 -8.71
N TYR A 108 7.85 -3.31 -8.22
CA TYR A 108 7.76 -2.08 -8.98
C TYR A 108 8.61 -0.98 -8.37
N THR A 109 9.13 -0.09 -9.21
CA THR A 109 9.87 1.09 -8.77
C THR A 109 9.60 2.30 -9.68
N ALA A 110 9.94 3.49 -9.18
CA ALA A 110 9.98 4.74 -9.92
C ALA A 110 11.11 5.61 -9.35
N PRO A 111 12.36 5.47 -9.84
CA PRO A 111 13.54 6.07 -9.19
C PRO A 111 13.49 7.59 -9.06
N ASP A 112 12.79 8.29 -9.96
CA ASP A 112 12.65 9.76 -9.94
C ASP A 112 11.61 10.27 -8.91
N ARG A 113 11.00 9.35 -8.15
CA ARG A 113 9.97 9.66 -7.14
C ARG A 113 10.57 9.48 -5.75
N ASN A 114 10.24 10.39 -4.84
CA ASN A 114 10.76 10.41 -3.45
C ASN A 114 9.72 10.01 -2.40
N LYS A 115 8.64 9.36 -2.81
CA LYS A 115 7.55 8.89 -1.94
C LYS A 115 7.09 7.50 -2.39
N PRO A 116 6.54 6.66 -1.50
CA PRO A 116 6.07 5.32 -1.85
C PRO A 116 5.16 5.35 -3.08
N LEU A 117 5.19 4.30 -3.90
CA LEU A 117 4.25 4.17 -5.01
C LEU A 117 2.83 4.03 -4.46
N ASP A 118 1.83 4.50 -5.20
CA ASP A 118 0.43 4.37 -4.81
C ASP A 118 -0.21 3.19 -5.54
N VAL A 119 0.29 1.98 -5.26
CA VAL A 119 -0.27 0.73 -5.79
C VAL A 119 -1.24 0.16 -4.76
N LYS A 120 -2.47 -0.11 -5.18
CA LYS A 120 -3.53 -0.67 -4.33
C LYS A 120 -4.03 -1.99 -4.87
N LEU A 121 -4.43 -2.89 -3.98
CA LEU A 121 -5.18 -4.08 -4.35
C LEU A 121 -6.65 -3.69 -4.47
N VAL A 122 -7.32 -4.11 -5.53
CA VAL A 122 -8.79 -3.95 -5.66
C VAL A 122 -9.53 -5.27 -5.49
N GLY A 123 -8.89 -6.38 -5.84
CA GLY A 123 -9.46 -7.71 -5.66
C GLY A 123 -8.97 -8.67 -6.74
N ALA A 124 -9.83 -9.61 -7.12
CA ALA A 124 -9.56 -10.51 -8.23
C ALA A 124 -9.45 -9.74 -9.56
N ASP A 125 -8.63 -10.24 -10.48
CA ASP A 125 -8.56 -9.75 -11.85
C ASP A 125 -9.79 -10.26 -12.64
N PRO A 126 -10.62 -9.36 -13.21
CA PRO A 126 -11.82 -9.76 -13.95
C PRO A 126 -11.51 -10.48 -15.28
N THR A 127 -10.27 -10.35 -15.78
CA THR A 127 -9.80 -11.03 -17.00
C THR A 127 -9.13 -12.37 -16.69
N ASN A 128 -8.72 -12.59 -15.43
CA ASN A 128 -8.09 -13.80 -14.96
C ASN A 128 -8.40 -14.05 -13.47
N ALA A 129 -9.41 -14.87 -13.18
CA ALA A 129 -9.86 -15.15 -11.81
C ALA A 129 -8.79 -15.77 -10.87
N ARG A 130 -7.63 -16.21 -11.39
CA ARG A 130 -6.50 -16.67 -10.57
C ARG A 130 -5.43 -15.60 -10.33
N SER A 131 -5.69 -14.35 -10.72
CA SER A 131 -4.80 -13.22 -10.52
C SER A 131 -5.52 -12.10 -9.76
N MET A 132 -4.75 -11.09 -9.38
CA MET A 132 -5.25 -9.89 -8.71
C MET A 132 -5.27 -8.70 -9.66
N SER A 133 -6.19 -7.77 -9.41
CA SER A 133 -6.19 -6.45 -10.04
C SER A 133 -5.54 -5.41 -9.13
N LEU A 134 -4.68 -4.60 -9.73
CA LEU A 134 -4.01 -3.47 -9.11
C LEU A 134 -4.72 -2.18 -9.51
N LYS A 135 -4.78 -1.20 -8.63
CA LYS A 135 -5.25 0.15 -8.91
C LYS A 135 -4.14 1.17 -8.70
N ILE A 136 -3.98 2.04 -9.70
CA ILE A 136 -3.07 3.18 -9.67
C ILE A 136 -3.85 4.38 -10.21
N GLY A 137 -4.05 5.40 -9.37
CA GLY A 137 -5.00 6.48 -9.68
C GLY A 137 -6.40 5.90 -9.92
N ASP A 138 -6.96 6.19 -11.09
CA ASP A 138 -8.31 5.73 -11.49
C ASP A 138 -8.29 4.46 -12.37
N TYR A 139 -7.11 3.94 -12.71
CA TYR A 139 -6.96 2.85 -13.68
C TYR A 139 -6.66 1.51 -13.00
N LEU A 140 -7.16 0.44 -13.62
CA LEU A 140 -6.98 -0.94 -13.17
C LEU A 140 -6.04 -1.70 -14.09
N TYR A 141 -5.17 -2.51 -13.48
CA TYR A 141 -4.14 -3.28 -14.16
C TYR A 141 -4.13 -4.72 -13.67
N SER A 142 -3.78 -5.66 -14.54
CA SER A 142 -3.52 -7.03 -14.12
C SER A 142 -2.20 -7.07 -13.33
N HIS A 143 -2.21 -7.68 -12.15
CA HIS A 143 -0.99 -7.93 -11.37
C HIS A 143 0.00 -8.82 -12.13
N GLN A 144 -0.48 -9.79 -12.90
CA GLN A 144 0.38 -10.79 -13.52
C GLN A 144 1.19 -10.21 -14.69
N SER A 145 0.57 -9.35 -15.50
CA SER A 145 1.18 -8.81 -16.73
C SER A 145 1.50 -7.32 -16.67
N SER A 146 1.06 -6.59 -15.64
CA SER A 146 1.14 -5.12 -15.59
C SER A 146 0.51 -4.43 -16.81
N THR A 147 -0.54 -5.03 -17.38
CA THR A 147 -1.29 -4.45 -18.51
C THR A 147 -2.61 -3.85 -18.02
N PRO A 148 -3.11 -2.77 -18.64
CA PRO A 148 -4.42 -2.23 -18.30
C PRO A 148 -5.50 -3.29 -18.53
N ILE A 149 -6.44 -3.41 -17.58
CA ILE A 149 -7.57 -4.35 -17.68
C ILE A 149 -8.55 -3.88 -18.76
N LYS A 150 -8.78 -2.57 -18.86
CA LYS A 150 -9.65 -1.99 -19.87
C LYS A 150 -8.82 -1.58 -21.09
N PRO A 151 -9.14 -2.07 -22.30
CA PRO A 151 -8.46 -1.64 -23.51
C PRO A 151 -8.55 -0.13 -23.73
N GLY A 152 -7.44 0.49 -24.08
CA GLY A 152 -7.33 1.94 -24.30
C GLY A 152 -7.01 2.77 -23.06
N ASP A 153 -7.04 2.17 -21.86
CA ASP A 153 -6.53 2.85 -20.66
C ASP A 153 -4.99 2.99 -20.72
N PRO A 154 -4.41 3.97 -20.00
CA PRO A 154 -2.96 4.22 -20.03
C PRO A 154 -2.14 3.00 -19.61
N ALA A 155 -0.95 2.87 -20.17
CA ALA A 155 0.02 1.84 -19.76
C ALA A 155 0.36 1.94 -18.26
N PHE A 156 0.84 0.84 -17.68
CA PHE A 156 1.23 0.80 -16.27
C PHE A 156 2.37 1.81 -16.01
N PRO A 157 2.23 2.72 -15.04
CA PRO A 157 3.08 3.91 -14.96
C PRO A 157 4.41 3.69 -14.22
N TYR A 158 4.64 2.49 -13.67
CA TYR A 158 5.85 2.17 -12.91
C TYR A 158 6.68 1.09 -13.62
N THR A 159 7.97 1.04 -13.32
CA THR A 159 8.88 0.07 -13.90
C THR A 159 8.85 -1.21 -13.08
N VAL A 160 8.70 -2.37 -13.74
CA VAL A 160 8.99 -3.67 -13.13
C VAL A 160 10.49 -3.77 -12.93
N THR A 161 10.93 -4.01 -11.70
CA THR A 161 12.34 -4.12 -11.34
C THR A 161 12.71 -5.55 -10.96
N GLU A 162 14.00 -5.86 -11.03
CA GLU A 162 14.52 -7.15 -10.64
C GLU A 162 14.30 -7.44 -9.16
N TYR A 163 14.07 -8.72 -8.87
CA TYR A 163 13.97 -9.28 -7.53
C TYR A 163 14.45 -10.73 -7.56
N LYS A 164 14.86 -11.24 -6.40
CA LYS A 164 15.26 -12.65 -6.24
C LYS A 164 14.27 -13.38 -5.36
N ARG A 165 13.72 -14.50 -5.84
CA ARG A 165 13.00 -15.45 -4.99
C ARG A 165 13.97 -16.51 -4.49
N THR A 166 14.05 -16.68 -3.19
CA THR A 166 15.07 -17.50 -2.54
C THR A 166 14.62 -17.81 -1.11
N THR A 167 15.44 -18.53 -0.35
CA THR A 167 15.23 -18.73 1.07
C THR A 167 15.90 -17.63 1.89
N TRP A 168 15.48 -17.49 3.15
CA TRP A 168 16.08 -16.55 4.07
C TRP A 168 17.58 -16.79 4.24
N SER A 169 17.99 -18.05 4.43
CA SER A 169 19.39 -18.43 4.62
C SER A 169 20.28 -18.03 3.44
N GLU A 170 19.84 -18.30 2.22
CA GLU A 170 20.55 -17.93 0.99
C GLU A 170 20.66 -16.41 0.85
N TRP A 171 19.56 -15.68 1.06
CA TRP A 171 19.57 -14.22 0.97
C TRP A 171 20.49 -13.57 2.01
N ARG A 172 20.40 -13.99 3.27
CA ARG A 172 21.23 -13.44 4.35
C ARG A 172 22.72 -13.72 4.13
N LYS A 173 23.06 -14.87 3.54
CA LYS A 173 24.45 -15.20 3.21
C LYS A 173 25.04 -14.20 2.20
N GLU A 174 24.25 -13.76 1.24
CA GLU A 174 24.64 -12.79 0.22
C GLU A 174 24.57 -11.34 0.73
N HIS A 175 23.61 -11.04 1.61
CA HIS A 175 23.33 -9.71 2.13
C HIS A 175 23.17 -9.73 3.67
N PRO A 176 24.27 -9.88 4.43
CA PRO A 176 24.20 -10.02 5.89
C PRO A 176 23.62 -8.79 6.60
N ASP A 177 23.76 -7.60 6.00
CA ASP A 177 23.25 -6.33 6.54
C ASP A 177 21.82 -6.00 6.09
N THR A 178 21.12 -6.95 5.45
CA THR A 178 19.75 -6.75 4.94
C THR A 178 18.75 -6.44 6.07
N ASP A 179 17.78 -5.59 5.75
CA ASP A 179 16.55 -5.47 6.53
C ASP A 179 15.56 -6.59 6.15
N LEU A 180 14.61 -6.86 7.04
CA LEU A 180 13.49 -7.78 6.85
C LEU A 180 12.16 -7.05 6.95
N TYR A 181 11.29 -7.24 5.97
CA TYR A 181 9.86 -6.95 6.10
C TYR A 181 9.11 -8.23 6.49
N LEU A 182 8.51 -8.19 7.67
CA LEU A 182 7.77 -9.30 8.27
C LEU A 182 6.25 -9.05 8.24
N GLY A 183 5.79 -7.88 7.79
CA GLY A 183 4.40 -7.47 7.96
C GLY A 183 3.97 -7.60 9.43
N ASN A 184 2.76 -8.11 9.63
CA ASN A 184 2.19 -8.34 10.97
C ASN A 184 2.47 -9.76 11.51
N LEU A 185 3.52 -10.44 11.03
CA LEU A 185 3.83 -11.77 11.53
C LEU A 185 4.18 -11.69 13.02
N PRO A 186 3.60 -12.56 13.87
CA PRO A 186 4.00 -12.65 15.26
C PRO A 186 5.48 -13.01 15.29
N LEU A 187 6.30 -12.15 15.90
CA LEU A 187 7.68 -12.48 16.17
C LEU A 187 7.66 -13.62 17.18
N ALA A 188 8.27 -14.76 16.84
CA ALA A 188 8.54 -15.77 17.84
C ALA A 188 9.36 -15.12 18.97
N PRO A 189 9.00 -15.32 20.25
CA PRO A 189 9.86 -14.88 21.35
C PRO A 189 11.26 -15.47 21.15
N PRO A 190 12.34 -14.78 21.58
CA PRO A 190 13.71 -15.23 21.38
C PRO A 190 14.06 -16.62 21.92
N ASP A 191 13.16 -17.31 22.64
CA ASP A 191 13.44 -18.49 23.46
C ASP A 191 12.44 -19.67 23.31
N GLU A 192 11.54 -19.68 22.32
CA GLU A 192 10.61 -20.81 22.15
C GLU A 192 11.23 -21.94 21.30
N THR A 193 12.22 -22.64 21.85
CA THR A 193 12.76 -23.92 21.34
C THR A 193 12.13 -25.15 21.98
N THR A 194 10.92 -25.04 22.55
CA THR A 194 10.24 -26.22 23.11
C THR A 194 9.69 -27.07 21.96
N PRO A 195 10.09 -28.34 21.80
CA PRO A 195 9.45 -29.24 20.87
C PRO A 195 7.97 -29.35 21.25
N LEU A 196 7.07 -29.08 20.31
CA LEU A 196 5.65 -29.36 20.50
C LEU A 196 5.51 -30.85 20.84
N ALA A 197 5.10 -31.15 22.07
CA ALA A 197 4.81 -32.52 22.47
C ALA A 197 3.75 -33.10 21.50
N PRO A 198 3.85 -34.38 21.11
CA PRO A 198 2.85 -35.00 20.25
C PRO A 198 1.49 -34.90 20.95
N ARG A 199 0.50 -34.36 20.22
CA ARG A 199 -0.90 -34.34 20.69
C ARG A 199 -1.41 -35.79 20.80
N PRO A 200 -2.15 -36.12 21.88
CA PRO A 200 -2.70 -37.45 22.09
C PRO A 200 -3.73 -37.84 21.04
#